data_AF-A0A9E0LNK2-F1
#
_entry.id   AF-A0A9E0LNK2-F1
#
_cell.length_a   1.000
_cell.length_b   1.000
_cell.length_c   1.000
_cell.angle_alpha   90.00
_cell.angle_beta   90.00
_cell.angle_gamma   90.00
#
_symmetry.space_group_name_H-M   'P 1'
#
loop_
_entity.id
_entity.type
_entity.pdbx_description
1 polymer ?
#
loop_
_entity_poly.entity_id
_entity_poly.type
_entity_poly.pdbx_seq_one_letter_code
_entity_poly.pdbx_strand_id
1 'polypeptide(L)'
;NMASDRDVIGFRISPTSDRVFYYSDRYAWTQYDLYSVPIDGPGAASVRLNPTLFQESDVDGFEVSPDGETVVYRAGRNSTGVYRLYSVPAIGGDPLLLQDAQAPTGVQSYFRITPDGNRVLYLIDTTVDGAFDLYSVPIAVAAPELLTTGLAAGHSVESSFLVRSDSTRVVFRAATAAAQTFHLFSVPVAGGTVVRLNGVLASTEDVEPLFSISPNGSRVVYSSDEDANDIFDLWTVPIDGGARIRLNSALAPGGDLLEHAISADGTRVVYLADQAADGLHELWSVPIGGGTVTKLNRTLVFAGDAKAFRISSNSAWVVYGADQDTDEVDELLVVPIAGGAVEDLNDPLVAGGDVSLKFIQTVLFDLAANGRVVVYPADQTVDSQIELYTARLPGFAIFLDGFGSGDLSAWSVGVF
;
A
#
# COMPACT_ATOMS: atom_id res chain seq x y z
N ASN A 1 -17.48 -20.47 20.44
CA ASN A 1 -17.44 -21.03 21.82
C ASN A 1 -16.12 -20.67 22.49
N MET A 2 -15.90 -19.39 22.78
CA MET A 2 -14.90 -19.02 23.79
C MET A 2 -15.56 -19.07 25.18
N ALA A 3 -14.74 -19.08 26.24
CA ALA A 3 -15.25 -18.87 27.59
C ALA A 3 -16.02 -17.53 27.64
N SER A 4 -17.00 -17.41 28.54
CA SER A 4 -17.97 -16.30 28.59
C SER A 4 -17.39 -14.92 28.90
N ASP A 5 -16.06 -14.79 28.95
CA ASP A 5 -15.27 -13.64 29.37
C ASP A 5 -14.16 -13.29 28.36
N ARG A 6 -14.31 -13.71 27.10
CA ARG A 6 -13.36 -13.41 26.02
C ARG A 6 -14.02 -12.84 24.77
N ASP A 7 -13.43 -11.78 24.25
CA ASP A 7 -13.82 -11.10 23.03
C ASP A 7 -12.80 -11.33 21.91
N VAL A 8 -13.29 -11.49 20.67
CA VAL A 8 -12.47 -11.40 19.47
C VAL A 8 -12.41 -9.94 19.06
N ILE A 9 -11.22 -9.36 19.00
CA ILE A 9 -11.04 -7.95 18.62
C ILE A 9 -10.53 -7.75 17.19
N GLY A 10 -10.13 -8.84 16.51
CA GLY A 10 -9.69 -8.84 15.12
C GLY A 10 -9.39 -10.25 14.62
N PHE A 11 -9.50 -10.46 13.31
CA PHE A 11 -9.22 -11.74 12.67
C PHE A 11 -8.71 -11.58 11.24
N ARG A 12 -8.12 -12.66 10.70
CA ARG A 12 -7.69 -12.79 9.31
C ARG A 12 -7.92 -14.22 8.84
N ILE A 13 -8.42 -14.39 7.61
CA ILE A 13 -8.51 -15.70 6.95
C ILE A 13 -7.13 -16.03 6.34
N SER A 14 -6.71 -17.29 6.40
CA SER A 14 -5.50 -17.78 5.74
C SER A 14 -5.54 -17.54 4.22
N PRO A 15 -4.42 -17.28 3.54
CA PRO A 15 -4.38 -17.19 2.07
C PRO A 15 -4.94 -18.43 1.35
N THR A 16 -4.85 -19.59 1.99
CA THR A 16 -5.36 -20.90 1.55
C THR A 16 -6.83 -21.14 1.88
N SER A 17 -7.50 -20.19 2.55
CA SER A 17 -8.91 -20.27 2.99
C SER A 17 -9.28 -21.52 3.82
N ASP A 18 -8.33 -22.12 4.53
CA ASP A 18 -8.56 -23.31 5.38
C ASP A 18 -8.56 -23.00 6.88
N ARG A 19 -8.09 -21.81 7.29
CA ARG A 19 -8.02 -21.39 8.70
C ARG A 19 -8.41 -19.93 8.93
N VAL A 20 -8.80 -19.64 10.17
CA VAL A 20 -8.97 -18.27 10.70
C VAL A 20 -7.96 -18.05 11.81
N PHE A 21 -7.25 -16.93 11.75
CA PHE A 21 -6.37 -16.42 12.81
C PHE A 21 -7.03 -15.25 13.50
N TYR A 22 -6.98 -15.18 14.82
CA TYR A 22 -7.69 -14.13 15.56
C TYR A 22 -7.02 -13.75 16.87
N TYR A 23 -7.25 -12.50 17.28
CA TYR A 23 -6.87 -11.99 18.60
C TYR A 23 -7.99 -12.24 19.60
N SER A 24 -7.64 -12.64 20.81
CA SER A 24 -8.60 -12.73 21.92
C SER A 24 -8.00 -12.27 23.23
N ASP A 25 -8.78 -11.55 24.02
CA ASP A 25 -8.36 -11.07 25.33
C ASP A 25 -8.38 -12.17 26.39
N ARG A 26 -7.58 -11.95 27.44
CA ARG A 26 -7.56 -12.78 28.63
C ARG A 26 -7.67 -11.89 29.87
N TYR A 27 -8.90 -11.72 30.37
CA TYR A 27 -9.23 -11.16 31.70
C TYR A 27 -8.81 -9.71 32.01
N ALA A 28 -8.14 -8.99 31.11
CA ALA A 28 -7.81 -7.57 31.25
C ALA A 28 -7.77 -6.91 29.87
N TRP A 29 -8.26 -5.66 29.79
CA TRP A 29 -8.44 -4.85 28.57
C TRP A 29 -7.17 -4.57 27.72
N THR A 30 -6.05 -5.25 27.99
CA THR A 30 -4.73 -4.95 27.41
C THR A 30 -3.84 -6.18 27.14
N GLN A 31 -4.36 -7.40 27.23
CA GLN A 31 -3.58 -8.62 26.92
C GLN A 31 -4.27 -9.45 25.84
N TYR A 32 -3.75 -9.35 24.61
CA TYR A 32 -4.23 -10.10 23.46
C TYR A 32 -3.33 -11.30 23.16
N ASP A 33 -3.97 -12.46 23.07
CA ASP A 33 -3.38 -13.71 22.63
C ASP A 33 -3.78 -13.99 21.17
N LEU A 34 -2.88 -14.64 20.43
CA LEU A 34 -3.10 -15.02 19.04
C LEU A 34 -3.52 -16.48 18.95
N TYR A 35 -4.59 -16.75 18.21
CA TYR A 35 -5.15 -18.08 18.04
C TYR A 35 -5.32 -18.44 16.56
N SER A 36 -5.38 -19.74 16.28
CA SER A 36 -5.72 -20.30 14.98
C SER A 36 -6.76 -21.40 15.11
N VAL A 37 -7.72 -21.44 14.18
CA VAL A 37 -8.76 -22.47 14.11
C VAL A 37 -9.02 -22.88 12.65
N PRO A 38 -9.28 -24.17 12.35
CA PRO A 38 -9.74 -24.57 11.02
C PRO A 38 -11.06 -23.87 10.66
N ILE A 39 -11.20 -23.39 9.43
CA ILE A 39 -12.37 -22.61 9.00
C ILE A 39 -13.67 -23.41 9.08
N ASP A 40 -13.61 -24.71 8.79
CA ASP A 40 -14.74 -25.65 8.86
C ASP A 40 -14.83 -26.37 10.22
N GLY A 41 -13.88 -26.14 11.12
CA GLY A 41 -13.77 -26.84 12.39
C GLY A 41 -14.73 -26.27 13.44
N PRO A 42 -15.16 -27.07 14.45
CA PRO A 42 -15.84 -26.50 15.60
C PRO A 42 -14.88 -25.53 16.30
N GLY A 43 -15.37 -24.37 16.75
CA GLY A 43 -14.53 -23.34 17.40
C GLY A 43 -13.72 -23.83 18.62
N ALA A 44 -14.05 -24.99 19.19
CA ALA A 44 -13.25 -25.67 20.22
C ALA A 44 -11.89 -26.23 19.71
N ALA A 45 -11.68 -26.26 18.39
CA ALA A 45 -10.41 -26.64 17.76
C ALA A 45 -9.37 -25.49 17.73
N SER A 46 -9.65 -24.38 18.40
CA SER A 46 -8.75 -23.23 18.45
C SER A 46 -7.48 -23.56 19.23
N VAL A 47 -6.33 -23.26 18.63
CA VAL A 47 -5.00 -23.44 19.21
C VAL A 47 -4.37 -22.07 19.42
N ARG A 48 -3.78 -21.85 20.60
CA ARG A 48 -3.02 -20.62 20.90
C ARG A 48 -1.64 -20.71 20.25
N LEU A 49 -1.21 -19.63 19.60
CA LEU A 49 0.03 -19.55 18.82
C LEU A 49 1.19 -18.88 19.57
N ASN A 50 0.89 -18.16 20.65
CA ASN A 50 1.88 -17.48 21.48
C ASN A 50 1.98 -18.13 22.88
N PRO A 51 3.15 -18.05 23.56
CA PRO A 51 3.28 -18.56 24.92
C PRO A 51 2.51 -17.66 25.88
N THR A 52 2.40 -18.07 27.15
CA THR A 52 1.88 -17.19 28.21
C THR A 52 2.69 -15.91 28.27
N LEU A 53 2.02 -14.79 27.96
CA LEU A 53 2.62 -13.46 27.96
C LEU A 53 2.70 -12.92 29.39
N PHE A 54 3.66 -12.01 29.61
CA PHE A 54 3.80 -11.31 30.89
C PHE A 54 2.62 -10.35 31.12
N GLN A 55 2.40 -9.97 32.37
CA GLN A 55 1.36 -8.99 32.72
C GLN A 55 1.61 -7.69 31.91
N GLU A 56 0.56 -7.13 31.30
CA GLU A 56 0.63 -5.95 30.42
C GLU A 56 1.44 -6.15 29.12
N SER A 57 1.63 -7.39 28.66
CA SER A 57 2.13 -7.70 27.30
C SER A 57 1.05 -8.37 26.46
N ASP A 58 1.06 -8.05 25.17
CA ASP A 58 0.11 -8.53 24.16
C ASP A 58 0.81 -8.92 22.85
N VAL A 59 0.07 -9.61 21.97
CA VAL A 59 0.35 -9.67 20.54
C VAL A 59 -0.36 -8.49 19.87
N ASP A 60 0.38 -7.64 19.18
CA ASP A 60 -0.13 -6.40 18.58
C ASP A 60 -0.02 -6.35 17.04
N GLY A 61 0.55 -7.39 16.43
CA GLY A 61 0.63 -7.56 14.98
C GLY A 61 0.95 -8.99 14.56
N PHE A 62 0.34 -9.47 13.47
CA PHE A 62 0.71 -10.73 12.83
C PHE A 62 0.56 -10.69 11.29
N GLU A 63 1.38 -11.50 10.62
CA GLU A 63 1.24 -11.88 9.22
C GLU A 63 1.25 -13.40 9.07
N VAL A 64 0.61 -13.91 8.02
CA VAL A 64 0.55 -15.34 7.70
C VAL A 64 1.37 -15.55 6.43
N SER A 65 2.20 -16.58 6.39
CA SER A 65 2.96 -16.93 5.20
C SER A 65 2.03 -17.22 4.02
N PRO A 66 2.48 -17.00 2.76
CA PRO A 66 1.66 -17.22 1.56
C PRO A 66 1.09 -18.64 1.44
N ASP A 67 1.81 -19.65 1.94
CA ASP A 67 1.37 -21.05 1.99
C ASP A 67 0.39 -21.35 3.15
N GLY A 68 0.15 -20.40 4.05
CA GLY A 68 -0.71 -20.57 5.22
C GLY A 68 -0.10 -21.38 6.37
N GLU A 69 1.13 -21.88 6.23
CA GLU A 69 1.72 -22.85 7.16
C GLU A 69 2.40 -22.20 8.37
N THR A 70 2.84 -20.95 8.26
CA THR A 70 3.59 -20.22 9.29
C THR A 70 2.94 -18.88 9.61
N VAL A 71 2.93 -18.52 10.89
CA VAL A 71 2.48 -17.21 11.36
C VAL A 71 3.66 -16.47 11.97
N VAL A 72 3.88 -15.25 11.51
CA VAL A 72 4.85 -14.32 12.10
C VAL A 72 4.09 -13.31 12.93
N TYR A 73 4.48 -13.12 14.18
CA TYR A 73 3.80 -12.20 15.08
C TYR A 73 4.78 -11.41 15.93
N ARG A 74 4.32 -10.23 16.36
CA ARG A 74 5.03 -9.37 17.30
C ARG A 74 4.36 -9.47 18.67
N ALA A 75 5.15 -9.63 19.73
CA ALA A 75 4.64 -9.71 21.10
C ALA A 75 5.56 -9.06 22.14
N GLY A 76 4.96 -8.44 23.15
CA GLY A 76 5.67 -7.82 24.27
C GLY A 76 6.41 -8.85 25.14
N ARG A 77 7.59 -8.48 25.68
CA ARG A 77 8.31 -9.31 26.66
C ARG A 77 8.97 -8.49 27.76
N ASN A 78 8.70 -8.89 29.02
CA ASN A 78 9.47 -8.60 30.25
C ASN A 78 9.68 -7.13 30.66
N SER A 79 9.24 -6.16 29.87
CA SER A 79 9.22 -4.73 30.19
C SER A 79 8.20 -4.06 29.28
N THR A 80 7.49 -3.06 29.80
CA THR A 80 6.53 -2.27 29.01
C THR A 80 7.22 -1.68 27.77
N GLY A 81 6.61 -1.87 26.59
CA GLY A 81 7.03 -1.25 25.33
C GLY A 81 8.10 -1.98 24.49
N VAL A 82 8.67 -3.10 24.94
CA VAL A 82 9.65 -3.87 24.13
C VAL A 82 8.97 -5.06 23.47
N TYR A 83 8.75 -4.93 22.17
CA TYR A 83 8.14 -5.97 21.34
C TYR A 83 9.17 -6.79 20.58
N ARG A 84 8.94 -8.11 20.51
CA ARG A 84 9.82 -9.06 19.81
C ARG A 84 9.09 -9.78 18.70
N LEU A 85 9.82 -10.14 17.65
CA LEU A 85 9.30 -10.82 16.47
C LEU A 85 9.52 -12.33 16.56
N TYR A 86 8.47 -13.10 16.30
CA TYR A 86 8.48 -14.56 16.37
C TYR A 86 7.84 -15.18 15.12
N SER A 87 8.28 -16.37 14.73
CA SER A 87 7.52 -17.28 13.84
C SER A 87 7.01 -18.49 14.61
N VAL A 88 5.88 -19.05 14.19
CA VAL A 88 5.29 -20.26 14.76
C VAL A 88 4.48 -21.00 13.69
N PRO A 89 4.42 -22.35 13.69
CA PRO A 89 3.51 -23.06 12.80
C PRO A 89 2.05 -22.63 13.00
N ALA A 90 1.29 -22.52 11.92
CA ALA A 90 -0.13 -22.13 11.95
C ALA A 90 -1.03 -23.10 12.74
N ILE A 91 -0.56 -24.33 12.94
CA ILE A 91 -1.22 -25.36 13.75
C ILE A 91 -0.83 -25.31 15.23
N GLY A 92 0.01 -24.35 15.63
CA GLY A 92 0.62 -24.25 16.95
C GLY A 92 1.96 -25.01 17.04
N GLY A 93 2.68 -24.77 18.13
CA GLY A 93 4.02 -25.31 18.36
C GLY A 93 4.87 -24.34 19.17
N ASP A 94 6.17 -24.59 19.23
CA ASP A 94 7.12 -23.71 19.89
C ASP A 94 7.47 -22.53 18.97
N PRO A 95 7.27 -21.26 19.42
CA PRO A 95 7.65 -20.10 18.64
C PRO A 95 9.16 -19.92 18.56
N LEU A 96 9.65 -19.55 17.38
CA LEU A 96 11.03 -19.20 17.09
C LEU A 96 11.20 -17.68 17.16
N LEU A 97 12.13 -17.18 17.99
CA LEU A 97 12.49 -15.76 18.00
C LEU A 97 13.28 -15.41 16.73
N LEU A 98 12.83 -14.41 15.98
CA LEU A 98 13.38 -14.04 14.66
C LEU A 98 14.39 -12.90 14.66
N GLN A 99 14.72 -12.36 15.84
CA GLN A 99 15.70 -11.29 16.02
C GLN A 99 16.79 -11.72 17.00
N ASP A 100 17.83 -10.91 17.15
CA ASP A 100 18.80 -11.09 18.23
C ASP A 100 18.11 -10.99 19.61
N ALA A 101 18.23 -12.04 20.42
CA ALA A 101 17.70 -12.11 21.77
C ALA A 101 18.29 -11.05 22.72
N GLN A 102 19.49 -10.56 22.40
CA GLN A 102 20.21 -9.53 23.16
C GLN A 102 19.99 -8.11 22.64
N ALA A 103 19.19 -7.93 21.59
CA ALA A 103 18.86 -6.59 21.11
C ALA A 103 18.25 -5.75 22.25
N PRO A 104 18.77 -4.52 22.49
CA PRO A 104 18.35 -3.69 23.61
C PRO A 104 16.93 -3.15 23.44
N THR A 105 16.45 -3.07 22.20
CA THR A 105 15.15 -2.50 21.81
C THR A 105 14.25 -3.53 21.14
N GLY A 106 13.00 -3.12 20.90
CA GLY A 106 11.99 -3.93 20.23
C GLY A 106 11.95 -3.68 18.73
N VAL A 107 11.34 -4.64 18.01
CA VAL A 107 11.00 -4.49 16.60
C VAL A 107 9.84 -3.51 16.45
N GLN A 108 9.95 -2.63 15.45
CA GLN A 108 8.93 -1.68 15.03
C GLN A 108 7.61 -2.35 14.65
N SER A 109 6.55 -1.54 14.56
CA SER A 109 5.21 -2.09 14.32
C SER A 109 5.05 -2.71 12.93
N TYR A 110 5.83 -2.24 11.96
CA TYR A 110 5.81 -2.69 10.59
C TYR A 110 6.88 -3.76 10.34
N PHE A 111 6.43 -4.94 9.92
CA PHE A 111 7.26 -6.04 9.42
C PHE A 111 6.51 -6.71 8.26
N ARG A 112 7.24 -7.41 7.39
CA ARG A 112 6.64 -8.08 6.21
C ARG A 112 7.27 -9.45 5.96
N ILE A 113 6.45 -10.45 5.68
CA ILE A 113 6.89 -11.72 5.09
C ILE A 113 7.13 -11.50 3.58
N THR A 114 8.21 -12.06 3.05
CA THR A 114 8.48 -12.02 1.60
C THR A 114 7.39 -12.77 0.82
N PRO A 115 7.08 -12.37 -0.42
CA PRO A 115 6.07 -13.06 -1.25
C PRO A 115 6.27 -14.57 -1.45
N ASP A 116 7.51 -15.07 -1.32
CA ASP A 116 7.86 -16.49 -1.38
C ASP A 116 7.74 -17.21 -0.02
N GLY A 117 7.42 -16.48 1.05
CA GLY A 117 7.27 -16.99 2.42
C GLY A 117 8.57 -17.26 3.16
N ASN A 118 9.73 -17.13 2.53
CA ASN A 118 10.98 -17.65 3.07
C ASN A 118 11.67 -16.73 4.09
N ARG A 119 11.38 -15.43 4.07
CA ARG A 119 12.05 -14.42 4.90
C ARG A 119 11.05 -13.43 5.49
N VAL A 120 11.48 -12.80 6.57
CA VAL A 120 10.78 -11.69 7.22
C VAL A 120 11.69 -10.46 7.20
N LEU A 121 11.16 -9.33 6.78
CA LEU A 121 11.81 -8.03 6.88
C LEU A 121 11.22 -7.25 8.05
N TYR A 122 12.09 -6.61 8.83
CA TYR A 122 11.67 -5.85 10.01
C TYR A 122 12.63 -4.71 10.32
N LEU A 123 12.13 -3.71 11.04
CA LEU A 123 12.91 -2.56 11.50
C LEU A 123 13.19 -2.67 12.99
N ILE A 124 14.41 -2.34 13.42
CA ILE A 124 14.81 -2.38 14.82
C ILE A 124 15.82 -1.25 15.13
N ASP A 125 15.71 -0.66 16.32
CA ASP A 125 16.53 0.47 16.79
C ASP A 125 17.72 -0.04 17.61
N THR A 126 18.80 -0.51 16.96
CA THR A 126 19.87 -1.25 17.69
C THR A 126 21.22 -0.55 17.72
N THR A 127 21.57 0.19 16.68
CA THR A 127 22.93 0.71 16.51
C THR A 127 23.09 2.13 17.07
N VAL A 128 22.10 2.99 16.83
CA VAL A 128 22.03 4.37 17.31
C VAL A 128 20.61 4.64 17.77
N ASP A 129 20.44 5.04 19.04
CA ASP A 129 19.12 5.31 19.63
C ASP A 129 18.30 6.28 18.78
N GLY A 130 17.07 5.88 18.44
CA GLY A 130 16.17 6.60 17.54
C GLY A 130 16.43 6.38 16.05
N ALA A 131 17.37 5.51 15.68
CA ALA A 131 17.73 5.23 14.29
C ALA A 131 17.43 3.77 13.93
N PHE A 132 16.51 3.57 12.99
CA PHE A 132 16.03 2.25 12.62
C PHE A 132 16.88 1.62 11.52
N ASP A 133 17.30 0.39 11.76
CA ASP A 133 17.97 -0.47 10.81
C ASP A 133 16.99 -1.47 10.18
N LEU A 134 17.15 -1.77 8.90
CA LEU A 134 16.38 -2.80 8.21
C LEU A 134 17.11 -4.15 8.23
N TYR A 135 16.43 -5.16 8.74
CA TYR A 135 16.92 -6.54 8.78
C TYR A 135 16.08 -7.45 7.90
N SER A 136 16.69 -8.53 7.42
CA SER A 136 16.01 -9.70 6.88
C SER A 136 16.42 -10.95 7.65
N VAL A 137 15.47 -11.84 7.91
CA VAL A 137 15.73 -13.10 8.59
C VAL A 137 15.02 -14.26 7.89
N PRO A 138 15.69 -15.40 7.65
CA PRO A 138 15.03 -16.62 7.23
C PRO A 138 13.99 -17.06 8.27
N ILE A 139 12.75 -17.24 7.83
CA ILE A 139 11.58 -17.45 8.70
C ILE A 139 11.70 -18.71 9.58
N ALA A 140 12.49 -19.70 9.13
CA ALA A 140 12.59 -21.02 9.75
C ALA A 140 13.85 -21.23 10.62
N VAL A 141 14.88 -20.37 10.53
CA VAL A 141 16.18 -20.64 11.18
C VAL A 141 16.79 -19.46 11.94
N ALA A 142 16.07 -18.34 12.10
CA ALA A 142 16.47 -17.21 12.95
C ALA A 142 17.92 -16.73 12.75
N ALA A 143 18.33 -16.56 11.49
CA ALA A 143 19.63 -16.03 11.11
C ALA A 143 19.49 -14.61 10.52
N PRO A 144 19.33 -13.57 11.36
CA PRO A 144 19.08 -12.21 10.88
C PRO A 144 20.32 -11.59 10.21
N GLU A 145 20.08 -10.86 9.13
CA GLU A 145 21.05 -10.15 8.31
C GLU A 145 20.69 -8.66 8.28
N LEU A 146 21.66 -7.79 8.61
CA LEU A 146 21.52 -6.34 8.52
C LEU A 146 21.62 -5.89 7.06
N LEU A 147 20.58 -5.28 6.52
CA LEU A 147 20.52 -4.86 5.11
C LEU A 147 21.07 -3.45 4.85
N THR A 148 21.31 -2.66 5.90
CA THR A 148 21.69 -1.24 5.81
C THR A 148 23.18 -0.96 6.05
N THR A 149 24.03 -2.00 6.07
CA THR A 149 25.48 -1.87 6.34
C THR A 149 26.24 -0.92 5.40
N GLY A 150 25.72 -0.63 4.21
CA GLY A 150 26.31 0.29 3.24
C GLY A 150 25.89 1.76 3.36
N LEU A 151 25.00 2.10 4.31
CA LEU A 151 24.50 3.46 4.50
C LEU A 151 25.41 4.28 5.42
N ALA A 152 25.24 5.61 5.38
CA ALA A 152 26.00 6.52 6.24
C ALA A 152 25.74 6.22 7.73
N ALA A 153 26.74 6.47 8.58
CA ALA A 153 26.58 6.29 10.02
C ALA A 153 25.45 7.19 10.57
N GLY A 154 24.59 6.64 11.43
CA GLY A 154 23.42 7.35 11.97
C GLY A 154 22.26 7.50 10.97
N HIS A 155 22.23 6.69 9.91
CA HIS A 155 21.03 6.54 9.08
C HIS A 155 19.88 5.94 9.88
N SER A 156 18.66 6.27 9.47
CA SER A 156 17.42 5.71 9.97
C SER A 156 16.54 5.41 8.78
N VAL A 157 16.07 4.18 8.70
CA VAL A 157 15.11 3.72 7.69
C VAL A 157 13.70 4.15 8.12
N GLU A 158 12.93 4.70 7.20
CA GLU A 158 11.54 5.07 7.46
C GLU A 158 10.69 3.81 7.70
N SER A 159 9.59 3.95 8.44
CA SER A 159 8.63 2.89 8.79
C SER A 159 7.87 2.26 7.60
N SER A 160 8.31 2.47 6.36
CA SER A 160 7.71 1.87 5.15
C SER A 160 8.78 1.34 4.19
N PHE A 161 8.51 0.18 3.59
CA PHE A 161 9.35 -0.43 2.56
C PHE A 161 8.52 -1.37 1.69
N LEU A 162 8.96 -1.59 0.46
CA LEU A 162 8.31 -2.47 -0.51
C LEU A 162 9.23 -3.64 -0.89
N VAL A 163 8.68 -4.86 -0.85
CA VAL A 163 9.38 -6.07 -1.31
C VAL A 163 8.98 -6.34 -2.76
N ARG A 164 9.96 -6.61 -3.63
CA ARG A 164 9.72 -7.02 -5.01
C ARG A 164 8.91 -8.33 -5.03
N SER A 165 7.98 -8.47 -5.96
CA SER A 165 7.07 -9.62 -6.07
C SER A 165 7.78 -10.99 -6.17
N ASP A 166 9.01 -11.02 -6.68
CA ASP A 166 9.84 -12.24 -6.74
C ASP A 166 10.70 -12.49 -5.47
N SER A 167 10.50 -11.71 -4.41
CA SER A 167 11.17 -11.82 -3.09
C SER A 167 12.67 -11.55 -3.07
N THR A 168 13.26 -11.05 -4.17
CA THR A 168 14.72 -10.92 -4.24
C THR A 168 15.25 -9.56 -3.78
N ARG A 169 14.43 -8.50 -3.78
CA ARG A 169 14.83 -7.12 -3.41
C ARG A 169 13.80 -6.43 -2.53
N VAL A 170 14.30 -5.50 -1.71
CA VAL A 170 13.49 -4.53 -0.98
C VAL A 170 13.87 -3.12 -1.42
N VAL A 171 12.89 -2.22 -1.47
CA VAL A 171 13.03 -0.79 -1.73
C VAL A 171 12.55 -0.04 -0.50
N PHE A 172 13.34 0.93 -0.02
CA PHE A 172 13.07 1.64 1.22
C PHE A 172 13.64 3.05 1.18
N ARG A 173 13.13 3.94 2.04
CA ARG A 173 13.67 5.28 2.26
C ARG A 173 14.53 5.30 3.52
N ALA A 174 15.63 6.05 3.48
CA ALA A 174 16.44 6.30 4.67
C ALA A 174 17.11 7.67 4.61
N ALA A 175 17.23 8.30 5.78
CA ALA A 175 17.93 9.58 5.99
C ALA A 175 18.91 9.42 7.15
N THR A 176 19.96 10.26 7.23
CA THR A 176 20.64 10.42 8.52
C THR A 176 19.72 11.15 9.49
N ALA A 177 19.64 10.72 10.75
CA ALA A 177 18.72 11.28 11.75
C ALA A 177 18.81 12.82 11.87
N ALA A 178 20.01 13.38 11.65
CA ALA A 178 20.27 14.82 11.68
C ALA A 178 19.84 15.58 10.41
N ALA A 179 19.84 14.95 9.24
CA ALA A 179 19.59 15.63 7.96
C ALA A 179 18.11 15.68 7.61
N GLN A 180 17.33 14.66 8.00
CA GLN A 180 15.94 14.46 7.57
C GLN A 180 15.73 14.41 6.04
N THR A 181 16.77 14.59 5.21
CA THR A 181 16.79 14.31 3.77
C THR A 181 16.76 12.81 3.50
N PHE A 182 15.61 12.26 3.12
CA PHE A 182 15.48 10.86 2.73
C PHE A 182 15.91 10.61 1.29
N HIS A 183 16.69 9.55 1.16
CA HIS A 183 17.04 8.96 -0.11
C HIS A 183 16.29 7.65 -0.31
N LEU A 184 16.08 7.27 -1.56
CA LEU A 184 15.50 6.00 -1.93
C LEU A 184 16.58 4.98 -2.23
N PHE A 185 16.45 3.78 -1.67
CA PHE A 185 17.43 2.72 -1.80
C PHE A 185 16.79 1.40 -2.23
N SER A 186 17.57 0.54 -2.88
CA SER A 186 17.26 -0.88 -3.04
C SER A 186 18.43 -1.76 -2.59
N VAL A 187 18.11 -2.90 -2.00
CA VAL A 187 19.08 -3.92 -1.58
C VAL A 187 18.50 -5.32 -1.78
N PRO A 188 19.31 -6.35 -2.09
CA PRO A 188 18.84 -7.72 -2.09
C PRO A 188 18.33 -8.15 -0.70
N VAL A 189 17.24 -8.91 -0.67
CA VAL A 189 16.61 -9.35 0.60
C VAL A 189 17.52 -10.31 1.38
N ALA A 190 18.44 -11.01 0.71
CA ALA A 190 19.44 -11.88 1.34
C ALA A 190 20.74 -11.14 1.74
N GLY A 191 20.69 -9.81 1.84
CA GLY A 191 21.88 -8.98 2.05
C GLY A 191 22.69 -8.76 0.78
N GLY A 192 23.56 -7.75 0.81
CA GLY A 192 24.40 -7.38 -0.32
C GLY A 192 24.66 -5.88 -0.37
N THR A 193 24.94 -5.39 -1.57
CA THR A 193 25.21 -3.96 -1.80
C THR A 193 23.91 -3.17 -1.87
N VAL A 194 23.81 -2.14 -1.03
CA VAL A 194 22.74 -1.13 -1.10
C VAL A 194 23.02 -0.22 -2.29
N VAL A 195 21.98 0.05 -3.08
CA VAL A 195 22.03 0.93 -4.26
C VAL A 195 21.10 2.11 -4.04
N ARG A 196 21.61 3.33 -4.20
CA ARG A 196 20.78 4.54 -4.21
C ARG A 196 20.05 4.65 -5.55
N LEU A 197 18.75 4.89 -5.50
CA LEU A 197 17.85 4.94 -6.66
C LEU A 197 17.59 6.36 -7.17
N ASN A 198 17.81 7.37 -6.34
CA ASN A 198 17.63 8.77 -6.69
C ASN A 198 18.98 9.51 -6.90
N GLY A 199 18.87 10.76 -7.35
CA GLY A 199 19.98 11.68 -7.59
C GLY A 199 20.76 12.08 -6.33
N VAL A 200 21.59 13.10 -6.51
CA VAL A 200 22.22 13.77 -5.36
C VAL A 200 21.19 14.78 -4.87
N LEU A 201 20.91 14.77 -3.57
CA LEU A 201 20.00 15.72 -2.94
C LEU A 201 20.80 16.81 -2.25
N ALA A 202 20.35 18.06 -2.37
CA ALA A 202 20.73 19.14 -1.48
C ALA A 202 20.13 18.92 -0.08
N SER A 203 20.56 19.72 0.90
CA SER A 203 20.12 19.56 2.30
C SER A 203 18.65 19.89 2.57
N THR A 204 17.95 20.48 1.59
CA THR A 204 16.54 20.83 1.68
C THR A 204 15.67 19.92 0.82
N GLU A 205 16.28 19.14 -0.08
CA GLU A 205 15.59 18.24 -1.01
C GLU A 205 15.41 16.84 -0.38
N ASP A 206 14.46 16.08 -0.89
CA ASP A 206 14.01 14.78 -0.42
C ASP A 206 13.33 13.93 -1.51
N VAL A 207 13.24 12.62 -1.27
CA VAL A 207 12.32 11.72 -1.97
C VAL A 207 11.07 11.58 -1.10
N GLU A 208 9.86 11.74 -1.65
CA GLU A 208 8.60 11.55 -0.90
C GLU A 208 8.35 10.08 -0.49
N PRO A 209 7.56 9.81 0.57
CA PRO A 209 7.21 8.45 1.01
C PRO A 209 6.47 7.63 -0.06
N LEU A 210 5.82 8.28 -1.02
CA LEU A 210 5.04 7.60 -2.05
C LEU A 210 5.97 7.10 -3.19
N PHE A 211 6.27 5.80 -3.18
CA PHE A 211 6.96 5.10 -4.26
C PHE A 211 6.32 3.74 -4.56
N SER A 212 6.53 3.24 -5.78
CA SER A 212 5.93 2.00 -6.28
C SER A 212 6.94 1.15 -7.04
N ILE A 213 6.86 -0.17 -6.92
CA ILE A 213 7.62 -1.12 -7.76
C ILE A 213 6.74 -1.52 -8.94
N SER A 214 7.27 -1.50 -10.17
CA SER A 214 6.54 -1.95 -11.36
C SER A 214 6.10 -3.42 -11.22
N PRO A 215 4.96 -3.86 -11.80
CA PRO A 215 4.48 -5.24 -11.66
C PRO A 215 5.49 -6.32 -12.05
N ASN A 216 6.29 -6.04 -13.09
CA ASN A 216 7.38 -6.92 -13.54
C ASN A 216 8.66 -6.83 -12.67
N GLY A 217 8.65 -6.00 -11.62
CA GLY A 217 9.75 -5.84 -10.67
C GLY A 217 11.00 -5.14 -11.20
N SER A 218 10.99 -4.63 -12.43
CA SER A 218 12.20 -4.09 -13.08
C SER A 218 12.49 -2.63 -12.75
N ARG A 219 11.48 -1.85 -12.34
CA ARG A 219 11.59 -0.40 -12.12
C ARG A 219 10.94 0.01 -10.81
N VAL A 220 11.40 1.13 -10.28
CA VAL A 220 10.76 1.89 -9.20
C VAL A 220 10.29 3.21 -9.78
N VAL A 221 9.06 3.61 -9.43
CA VAL A 221 8.50 4.94 -9.69
C VAL A 221 8.43 5.66 -8.35
N TYR A 222 8.91 6.89 -8.29
CA TYR A 222 9.01 7.66 -7.05
C TYR A 222 8.87 9.15 -7.32
N SER A 223 8.50 9.91 -6.29
CA SER A 223 8.42 11.36 -6.35
C SER A 223 9.59 12.00 -5.59
N SER A 224 10.22 13.03 -6.13
CA SER A 224 11.32 13.73 -5.47
C SER A 224 11.53 15.13 -6.01
N ASP A 225 11.99 16.04 -5.16
CA ASP A 225 12.31 17.43 -5.50
C ASP A 225 13.82 17.62 -5.83
N GLU A 226 14.47 16.56 -6.29
CA GLU A 226 15.92 16.48 -6.56
C GLU A 226 16.45 17.39 -7.69
N ASP A 227 15.56 18.04 -8.45
CA ASP A 227 15.90 19.05 -9.46
C ASP A 227 15.63 20.48 -8.96
N ALA A 228 14.69 20.66 -8.02
CA ALA A 228 14.31 21.93 -7.44
C ALA A 228 13.50 21.72 -6.15
N ASN A 229 13.99 22.27 -5.03
CA ASN A 229 13.35 22.21 -3.72
C ASN A 229 11.85 22.54 -3.75
N ASP A 230 11.05 21.76 -3.02
CA ASP A 230 9.59 21.91 -2.93
C ASP A 230 8.87 21.79 -4.30
N ILE A 231 9.51 21.21 -5.31
CA ILE A 231 8.89 20.88 -6.61
C ILE A 231 9.07 19.37 -6.86
N PHE A 232 8.08 18.59 -6.44
CA PHE A 232 8.17 17.14 -6.45
C PHE A 232 7.86 16.54 -7.82
N ASP A 233 8.92 16.18 -8.53
CA ASP A 233 8.84 15.55 -9.83
C ASP A 233 8.64 14.03 -9.74
N LEU A 234 7.98 13.47 -10.76
CA LEU A 234 7.77 12.03 -10.87
C LEU A 234 8.92 11.41 -11.66
N TRP A 235 9.56 10.40 -11.08
CA TRP A 235 10.72 9.73 -11.65
C TRP A 235 10.51 8.23 -11.79
N THR A 236 11.29 7.62 -12.68
CA THR A 236 11.45 6.16 -12.76
C THR A 236 12.92 5.78 -12.89
N VAL A 237 13.29 4.67 -12.27
CA VAL A 237 14.66 4.14 -12.27
C VAL A 237 14.64 2.61 -12.27
N PRO A 238 15.60 1.91 -12.91
CA PRO A 238 15.75 0.47 -12.74
C PRO A 238 15.96 0.11 -11.26
N ILE A 239 15.34 -0.97 -10.80
CA ILE A 239 15.41 -1.36 -9.38
C ILE A 239 16.83 -1.72 -8.91
N ASP A 240 17.68 -2.15 -9.84
CA ASP A 240 19.10 -2.44 -9.59
C ASP A 240 19.98 -1.17 -9.62
N GLY A 241 19.38 0.01 -9.79
CA GLY A 241 20.05 1.28 -10.05
C GLY A 241 20.35 1.51 -11.52
N GLY A 242 20.72 2.74 -11.87
CA GLY A 242 21.06 3.14 -13.23
C GLY A 242 20.58 4.54 -13.56
N ALA A 243 20.36 4.81 -14.85
CA ALA A 243 19.82 6.08 -15.29
C ALA A 243 18.34 6.21 -14.88
N ARG A 244 18.04 7.29 -14.16
CA ARG A 244 16.67 7.72 -13.85
C ARG A 244 16.10 8.58 -14.97
N ILE A 245 14.78 8.57 -15.09
CA ILE A 245 14.04 9.26 -16.14
C ILE A 245 12.89 10.02 -15.47
N ARG A 246 12.79 11.33 -15.74
CA ARG A 246 11.63 12.14 -15.33
C ARG A 246 10.43 11.77 -16.18
N LEU A 247 9.28 11.61 -15.55
CA LEU A 247 8.04 11.10 -16.14
C LEU A 247 7.00 12.20 -16.38
N ASN A 248 7.03 13.28 -15.59
CA ASN A 248 6.19 14.45 -15.79
C ASN A 248 6.93 15.55 -16.59
N SER A 249 6.17 16.49 -17.14
CA SER A 249 6.77 17.72 -17.68
C SER A 249 7.12 18.68 -16.54
N ALA A 250 7.76 19.81 -16.86
CA ALA A 250 7.95 20.88 -15.89
C ALA A 250 6.60 21.26 -15.25
N LEU A 251 6.54 21.22 -13.92
CA LEU A 251 5.39 21.68 -13.15
C LEU A 251 5.30 23.21 -13.21
N ALA A 252 4.09 23.75 -13.12
CA ALA A 252 3.91 25.18 -12.98
C ALA A 252 4.55 25.69 -11.67
N PRO A 253 4.94 26.96 -11.56
CA PRO A 253 5.41 27.51 -10.29
C PRO A 253 4.34 27.34 -9.20
N GLY A 254 4.68 26.63 -8.12
CA GLY A 254 3.74 26.28 -7.04
C GLY A 254 2.98 24.97 -7.25
N GLY A 255 3.07 24.37 -8.44
CA GLY A 255 2.37 23.12 -8.73
C GLY A 255 3.12 21.88 -8.23
N ASP A 256 2.35 20.86 -7.83
CA ASP A 256 2.83 19.64 -7.20
C ASP A 256 2.34 18.37 -7.91
N LEU A 257 3.06 17.27 -7.68
CA LEU A 257 2.57 15.91 -7.93
C LEU A 257 1.72 15.46 -6.73
N LEU A 258 0.50 14.99 -6.98
CA LEU A 258 -0.44 14.60 -5.94
C LEU A 258 -0.54 13.09 -5.73
N GLU A 259 -0.64 12.33 -6.83
CA GLU A 259 -0.82 10.88 -6.80
C GLU A 259 -0.25 10.23 -8.07
N HIS A 260 0.21 8.98 -7.99
CA HIS A 260 0.55 8.18 -9.17
C HIS A 260 0.14 6.72 -9.01
N ALA A 261 -0.07 6.03 -10.13
CA ALA A 261 -0.23 4.58 -10.18
C ALA A 261 0.39 3.99 -11.46
N ILE A 262 0.90 2.77 -11.35
CA ILE A 262 1.46 2.01 -12.47
C ILE A 262 0.38 1.10 -13.04
N SER A 263 0.25 1.02 -14.36
CA SER A 263 -0.66 0.08 -15.01
C SER A 263 -0.28 -1.38 -14.70
N ALA A 264 -1.26 -2.28 -14.66
CA ALA A 264 -1.04 -3.68 -14.28
C ALA A 264 -0.10 -4.44 -15.22
N ASP A 265 -0.05 -4.07 -16.51
CA ASP A 265 0.91 -4.57 -17.49
C ASP A 265 2.32 -3.96 -17.33
N GLY A 266 2.45 -2.97 -16.44
CA GLY A 266 3.68 -2.26 -16.13
C GLY A 266 4.18 -1.36 -17.25
N THR A 267 3.36 -0.98 -18.23
CA THR A 267 3.81 -0.22 -19.40
C THR A 267 3.66 1.30 -19.25
N ARG A 268 2.74 1.77 -18.39
CA ARG A 268 2.45 3.20 -18.22
C ARG A 268 2.33 3.59 -16.75
N VAL A 269 2.54 4.88 -16.50
CA VAL A 269 2.25 5.54 -15.22
C VAL A 269 1.18 6.59 -15.48
N VAL A 270 0.13 6.57 -14.66
CA VAL A 270 -0.91 7.59 -14.62
C VAL A 270 -0.71 8.39 -13.35
N TYR A 271 -0.83 9.72 -13.43
CA TYR A 271 -0.58 10.60 -12.29
C TYR A 271 -1.49 11.82 -12.30
N LEU A 272 -1.76 12.33 -11.10
CA LEU A 272 -2.49 13.56 -10.85
C LEU A 272 -1.49 14.65 -10.44
N ALA A 273 -1.54 15.82 -11.09
CA ALA A 273 -0.62 16.92 -10.83
C ALA A 273 -1.12 18.28 -11.31
N ASP A 274 -0.56 19.32 -10.70
CA ASP A 274 -0.77 20.75 -11.02
C ASP A 274 0.19 21.20 -12.11
N GLN A 275 0.23 20.41 -13.18
CA GLN A 275 1.29 20.50 -14.16
C GLN A 275 1.16 21.73 -15.06
N ALA A 276 -0.07 22.13 -15.42
CA ALA A 276 -0.28 23.31 -16.27
C ALA A 276 -0.39 24.62 -15.50
N ALA A 277 -0.94 24.60 -14.28
CA ALA A 277 -1.09 25.74 -13.39
C ALA A 277 -1.22 25.27 -11.93
N ASP A 278 -0.72 26.08 -11.00
CA ASP A 278 -0.89 25.88 -9.56
C ASP A 278 -2.38 25.88 -9.17
N GLY A 279 -2.80 24.88 -8.41
CA GLY A 279 -4.19 24.66 -8.00
C GLY A 279 -5.11 24.17 -9.11
N LEU A 280 -4.57 23.69 -10.24
CA LEU A 280 -5.34 23.04 -11.31
C LEU A 280 -4.94 21.58 -11.41
N HIS A 281 -5.69 20.70 -10.76
CA HIS A 281 -5.39 19.29 -10.68
C HIS A 281 -5.80 18.58 -11.97
N GLU A 282 -4.81 18.05 -12.69
CA GLU A 282 -5.03 17.41 -13.99
C GLU A 282 -4.51 15.98 -14.00
N LEU A 283 -5.13 15.14 -14.84
CA LEU A 283 -4.81 13.73 -14.96
C LEU A 283 -3.95 13.49 -16.20
N TRP A 284 -2.84 12.78 -16.01
CA TRP A 284 -1.82 12.58 -17.03
C TRP A 284 -1.40 11.13 -17.14
N SER A 285 -0.85 10.76 -18.30
CA SER A 285 -0.34 9.41 -18.58
C SER A 285 0.94 9.46 -19.39
N VAL A 286 1.90 8.61 -19.03
CA VAL A 286 3.22 8.53 -19.68
C VAL A 286 3.71 7.08 -19.71
N PRO A 287 4.44 6.65 -20.76
CA PRO A 287 5.12 5.36 -20.73
C PRO A 287 6.10 5.26 -19.56
N ILE A 288 6.18 4.11 -18.87
CA ILE A 288 7.07 3.93 -17.71
C ILE A 288 8.56 4.04 -18.08
N GLY A 289 8.91 3.96 -19.36
CA GLY A 289 10.27 4.18 -19.85
C GLY A 289 10.59 5.64 -20.14
N GLY A 290 9.66 6.57 -19.85
CA GLY A 290 9.66 7.92 -20.37
C GLY A 290 9.11 7.99 -21.81
N GLY A 291 8.85 9.21 -22.27
CA GLY A 291 8.32 9.46 -23.61
C GLY A 291 7.30 10.61 -23.58
N THR A 292 6.37 10.58 -24.53
CA THR A 292 5.33 11.60 -24.62
C THR A 292 4.34 11.48 -23.45
N VAL A 293 4.25 12.56 -22.67
CA VAL A 293 3.20 12.77 -21.66
C VAL A 293 1.90 13.13 -22.36
N THR A 294 0.79 12.53 -21.93
CA THR A 294 -0.54 12.73 -22.51
C THR A 294 -1.53 13.13 -21.42
N LYS A 295 -2.20 14.28 -21.58
CA LYS A 295 -3.32 14.69 -20.72
C LYS A 295 -4.51 13.77 -20.97
N LEU A 296 -5.15 13.31 -19.91
CA LEU A 296 -6.27 12.36 -19.96
C LEU A 296 -7.63 13.02 -19.76
N ASN A 297 -7.72 14.10 -18.99
CA ASN A 297 -8.98 14.84 -18.82
C ASN A 297 -9.19 15.88 -19.93
N ARG A 298 -10.46 16.25 -20.16
CA ARG A 298 -10.80 17.35 -21.07
C ARG A 298 -10.40 18.69 -20.44
N THR A 299 -10.59 19.79 -21.16
CA THR A 299 -10.49 21.13 -20.54
C THR A 299 -11.51 21.22 -19.41
N LEU A 300 -11.03 21.42 -18.18
CA LEU A 300 -11.86 21.59 -17.00
C LEU A 300 -12.56 22.95 -17.04
N VAL A 301 -13.72 23.05 -16.41
CA VAL A 301 -14.38 24.32 -16.12
C VAL A 301 -13.51 25.17 -15.19
N PHE A 302 -13.78 26.47 -15.12
CA PHE A 302 -13.09 27.33 -14.15
C PHE A 302 -13.30 26.81 -12.73
N ALA A 303 -12.20 26.69 -11.97
CA ALA A 303 -12.14 26.10 -10.62
C ALA A 303 -12.43 24.59 -10.53
N GLY A 304 -12.69 23.92 -11.66
CA GLY A 304 -12.85 22.48 -11.68
C GLY A 304 -11.52 21.72 -11.67
N ASP A 305 -11.52 20.53 -11.07
CA ASP A 305 -10.34 19.69 -10.83
C ASP A 305 -10.61 18.21 -11.11
N ALA A 306 -9.58 17.48 -11.57
CA ALA A 306 -9.58 16.03 -11.44
C ALA A 306 -9.20 15.64 -10.01
N LYS A 307 -9.97 14.74 -9.38
CA LYS A 307 -9.84 14.48 -7.94
C LYS A 307 -9.29 13.09 -7.60
N ALA A 308 -9.69 12.07 -8.34
CA ALA A 308 -9.28 10.68 -8.08
C ALA A 308 -9.33 9.85 -9.36
N PHE A 309 -8.49 8.81 -9.45
CA PHE A 309 -8.49 7.91 -10.60
C PHE A 309 -8.20 6.45 -10.23
N ARG A 310 -8.56 5.53 -11.13
CA ARG A 310 -8.22 4.12 -11.08
C ARG A 310 -7.88 3.62 -12.48
N ILE A 311 -6.86 2.76 -12.56
CA ILE A 311 -6.46 2.10 -13.80
C ILE A 311 -7.21 0.76 -13.88
N SER A 312 -7.80 0.49 -15.03
CA SER A 312 -8.40 -0.81 -15.32
C SER A 312 -7.31 -1.90 -15.32
N SER A 313 -7.53 -3.08 -14.73
CA SER A 313 -6.44 -4.07 -14.57
C SER A 313 -5.97 -4.79 -15.86
N ASN A 314 -6.61 -4.52 -17.01
CA ASN A 314 -6.15 -4.87 -18.37
C ASN A 314 -5.29 -3.76 -18.95
N SER A 315 -5.05 -2.71 -18.16
CA SER A 315 -4.22 -1.56 -18.50
C SER A 315 -4.71 -0.79 -19.73
N ALA A 316 -6.00 -0.86 -20.06
CA ALA A 316 -6.53 -0.21 -21.26
C ALA A 316 -7.19 1.14 -20.97
N TRP A 317 -7.76 1.32 -19.77
CA TRP A 317 -8.62 2.45 -19.43
C TRP A 317 -8.23 3.07 -18.09
N VAL A 318 -8.56 4.34 -17.95
CA VAL A 318 -8.53 5.06 -16.69
C VAL A 318 -9.93 5.57 -16.42
N VAL A 319 -10.48 5.22 -15.26
CA VAL A 319 -11.71 5.79 -14.73
C VAL A 319 -11.31 6.85 -13.72
N TYR A 320 -11.89 8.04 -13.82
CA TYR A 320 -11.55 9.15 -12.94
C TYR A 320 -12.76 9.99 -12.61
N GLY A 321 -12.73 10.62 -11.45
CA GLY A 321 -13.74 11.61 -11.04
C GLY A 321 -13.17 13.02 -11.15
N ALA A 322 -13.98 13.97 -11.62
CA ALA A 322 -13.59 15.36 -11.79
C ALA A 322 -14.79 16.31 -11.80
N ASP A 323 -14.57 17.56 -11.42
CA ASP A 323 -15.45 18.70 -11.73
C ASP A 323 -15.19 19.12 -13.19
N GLN A 324 -15.61 18.27 -14.12
CA GLN A 324 -15.23 18.36 -15.53
C GLN A 324 -16.00 19.45 -16.26
N ASP A 325 -17.31 19.52 -16.05
CA ASP A 325 -18.21 20.39 -16.79
C ASP A 325 -18.87 21.47 -15.91
N THR A 326 -19.04 21.20 -14.61
CA THR A 326 -19.53 22.16 -13.61
C THR A 326 -18.68 22.14 -12.35
N ASP A 327 -18.30 23.32 -11.85
CA ASP A 327 -17.53 23.46 -10.62
C ASP A 327 -18.33 22.93 -9.42
N GLU A 328 -17.67 22.24 -8.49
CA GLU A 328 -18.26 21.54 -7.34
C GLU A 328 -19.30 20.45 -7.69
N VAL A 329 -19.28 19.93 -8.93
CA VAL A 329 -20.10 18.79 -9.36
C VAL A 329 -19.17 17.73 -9.94
N ASP A 330 -18.89 16.69 -9.19
CA ASP A 330 -18.07 15.57 -9.63
C ASP A 330 -18.83 14.68 -10.62
N GLU A 331 -18.29 14.60 -11.83
CA GLU A 331 -18.66 13.60 -12.81
C GLU A 331 -17.67 12.43 -12.79
N LEU A 332 -18.15 11.24 -13.14
CA LEU A 332 -17.35 10.04 -13.32
C LEU A 332 -17.10 9.84 -14.81
N LEU A 333 -15.83 9.78 -15.19
CA LEU A 333 -15.40 9.74 -16.59
C LEU A 333 -14.49 8.55 -16.85
N VAL A 334 -14.38 8.16 -18.12
CA VAL A 334 -13.48 7.11 -18.60
C VAL A 334 -12.73 7.54 -19.85
N VAL A 335 -11.46 7.14 -19.94
CA VAL A 335 -10.57 7.50 -21.06
C VAL A 335 -9.57 6.37 -21.33
N PRO A 336 -9.17 6.11 -22.60
CA PRO A 336 -8.10 5.16 -22.88
C PRO A 336 -6.81 5.60 -22.16
N ILE A 337 -6.07 4.67 -21.56
CA ILE A 337 -4.86 5.00 -20.80
C ILE A 337 -3.78 5.70 -21.65
N ALA A 338 -3.82 5.50 -22.96
CA ALA A 338 -2.90 6.12 -23.92
C ALA A 338 -3.35 7.50 -24.41
N GLY A 339 -4.48 8.00 -23.88
CA GLY A 339 -5.19 9.16 -24.40
C GLY A 339 -6.19 8.79 -25.50
N GLY A 340 -7.18 9.66 -25.71
CA GLY A 340 -8.24 9.44 -26.69
C GLY A 340 -9.48 10.25 -26.36
N ALA A 341 -10.63 9.82 -26.85
CA ALA A 341 -11.91 10.38 -26.46
C ALA A 341 -12.19 10.05 -24.98
N VAL A 342 -12.60 11.06 -24.23
CA VAL A 342 -13.15 10.92 -22.88
C VAL A 342 -14.65 10.72 -23.02
N GLU A 343 -15.21 9.77 -22.27
CA GLU A 343 -16.63 9.49 -22.19
C GLU A 343 -17.11 9.69 -20.75
N ASP A 344 -18.29 10.30 -20.60
CA ASP A 344 -18.97 10.38 -19.31
C ASP A 344 -19.55 8.99 -18.99
N LEU A 345 -19.31 8.52 -17.77
CA LEU A 345 -19.64 7.17 -17.34
C LEU A 345 -20.93 7.14 -16.51
N ASN A 346 -21.21 8.20 -15.75
CA ASN A 346 -22.49 8.38 -15.07
C ASN A 346 -23.57 8.95 -16.01
N ASP A 347 -24.84 8.70 -15.69
CA ASP A 347 -25.94 9.39 -16.37
C ASP A 347 -26.01 10.87 -15.93
N PRO A 348 -26.73 11.74 -16.67
CA PRO A 348 -26.91 13.13 -16.28
C PRO A 348 -27.39 13.27 -14.83
N LEU A 349 -26.65 14.04 -14.03
CA LEU A 349 -26.96 14.33 -12.64
C LEU A 349 -28.15 15.30 -12.53
N VAL A 350 -28.96 15.16 -11.48
CA VAL A 350 -29.97 16.16 -11.12
C VAL A 350 -29.31 17.46 -10.64
N ALA A 351 -30.04 18.58 -10.65
CA ALA A 351 -29.49 19.85 -10.16
C ALA A 351 -29.10 19.72 -8.68
N GLY A 352 -27.82 19.97 -8.36
CA GLY A 352 -27.26 19.80 -7.02
C GLY A 352 -26.75 18.40 -6.70
N GLY A 353 -26.98 17.42 -7.59
CA GLY A 353 -26.46 16.06 -7.44
C GLY A 353 -25.02 15.93 -7.96
N ASP A 354 -24.35 14.88 -7.49
CA ASP A 354 -22.92 14.70 -7.47
C ASP A 354 -22.54 13.20 -7.41
N VAL A 355 -21.45 12.80 -8.06
CA VAL A 355 -20.83 11.50 -7.80
C VAL A 355 -20.01 11.60 -6.52
N SER A 356 -20.32 10.76 -5.54
CA SER A 356 -19.60 10.81 -4.26
C SER A 356 -18.17 10.29 -4.39
N LEU A 357 -17.23 11.19 -4.65
CA LEU A 357 -15.79 10.88 -4.74
C LEU A 357 -15.08 10.88 -3.38
N LYS A 358 -15.74 11.34 -2.32
CA LYS A 358 -15.18 11.38 -0.96
C LYS A 358 -16.22 10.90 0.04
N PHE A 359 -16.06 9.69 0.61
CA PHE A 359 -16.09 9.46 2.06
C PHE A 359 -15.78 8.01 2.48
N ILE A 360 -14.93 7.92 3.53
CA ILE A 360 -14.71 6.83 4.51
C ILE A 360 -14.09 5.53 3.99
N GLN A 361 -12.75 5.45 4.08
CA GLN A 361 -11.89 4.26 4.32
C GLN A 361 -12.06 2.98 3.49
N THR A 362 -13.09 2.84 2.65
CA THR A 362 -13.41 1.64 1.88
C THR A 362 -14.26 2.04 0.66
N VAL A 363 -13.59 2.13 -0.50
CA VAL A 363 -14.15 2.18 -1.87
C VAL A 363 -14.76 3.53 -2.35
N LEU A 364 -14.03 4.22 -3.25
CA LEU A 364 -14.44 5.43 -3.99
C LEU A 364 -15.45 5.10 -5.12
N PHE A 365 -15.24 3.95 -5.75
CA PHE A 365 -16.06 3.22 -6.70
C PHE A 365 -15.34 1.87 -6.89
N ASP A 366 -16.06 0.77 -7.02
CA ASP A 366 -15.45 -0.55 -7.21
C ASP A 366 -15.68 -1.06 -8.64
N LEU A 367 -14.67 -1.70 -9.20
CA LEU A 367 -14.78 -2.35 -10.49
C LEU A 367 -15.17 -3.80 -10.21
N ALA A 368 -16.35 -4.21 -10.68
CA ALA A 368 -16.74 -5.61 -10.58
C ALA A 368 -15.61 -6.48 -11.16
N ALA A 369 -15.26 -7.60 -10.50
CA ALA A 369 -14.18 -8.50 -10.90
C ALA A 369 -14.24 -8.95 -12.37
N ASN A 370 -15.42 -8.85 -12.99
CA ASN A 370 -15.61 -9.07 -14.41
C ASN A 370 -15.06 -7.96 -15.31
N GLY A 371 -14.42 -6.91 -14.80
CA GLY A 371 -13.87 -5.75 -15.52
C GLY A 371 -14.84 -5.00 -16.43
N ARG A 372 -16.14 -5.23 -16.29
CA ARG A 372 -17.19 -4.72 -17.19
C ARG A 372 -18.04 -3.65 -16.55
N VAL A 373 -18.03 -3.55 -15.24
CA VAL A 373 -18.98 -2.73 -14.49
C VAL A 373 -18.23 -1.93 -13.45
N VAL A 374 -18.45 -0.62 -13.46
CA VAL A 374 -18.06 0.29 -12.38
C VAL A 374 -19.27 0.45 -11.49
N VAL A 375 -19.11 0.18 -10.20
CA VAL A 375 -20.11 0.43 -9.15
C VAL A 375 -19.71 1.72 -8.47
N TYR A 376 -20.59 2.72 -8.44
CA TYR A 376 -20.30 4.02 -7.86
C TYR A 376 -21.47 4.55 -7.02
N PRO A 377 -21.18 5.24 -5.90
CA PRO A 377 -22.18 5.98 -5.14
C PRO A 377 -22.40 7.38 -5.75
N ALA A 378 -23.66 7.79 -5.88
CA ALA A 378 -24.03 9.14 -6.31
C ALA A 378 -25.44 9.49 -5.78
N ASP A 379 -25.77 10.77 -5.68
CA ASP A 379 -27.15 11.26 -5.53
C ASP A 379 -27.70 11.69 -6.91
N GLN A 380 -27.44 10.83 -7.89
CA GLN A 380 -27.67 11.06 -9.31
C GLN A 380 -29.16 11.22 -9.65
N THR A 381 -30.08 10.59 -8.91
CA THR A 381 -31.52 10.69 -9.16
C THR A 381 -32.30 11.52 -8.16
N VAL A 382 -31.82 11.64 -6.92
CA VAL A 382 -32.44 12.42 -5.85
C VAL A 382 -31.34 13.13 -5.07
N ASP A 383 -31.28 14.46 -5.17
CA ASP A 383 -30.31 15.31 -4.45
C ASP A 383 -30.27 15.00 -2.94
N SER A 384 -29.06 14.91 -2.41
CA SER A 384 -28.73 14.64 -1.00
C SER A 384 -29.10 13.22 -0.53
N GLN A 385 -29.37 12.30 -1.47
CA GLN A 385 -29.62 10.89 -1.20
C GLN A 385 -28.61 10.01 -1.94
N ILE A 386 -27.64 9.44 -1.24
CA ILE A 386 -26.64 8.55 -1.86
C ILE A 386 -27.28 7.21 -2.25
N GLU A 387 -27.25 6.92 -3.54
CA GLU A 387 -27.67 5.68 -4.18
C GLU A 387 -26.47 4.99 -4.85
N LEU A 388 -26.59 3.70 -5.16
CA LEU A 388 -25.58 2.95 -5.89
C LEU A 388 -25.99 2.73 -7.34
N TYR A 389 -25.06 3.01 -8.24
CA TYR A 389 -25.25 2.84 -9.68
C TYR A 389 -24.19 1.93 -10.26
N THR A 390 -24.50 1.41 -11.45
CA THR A 390 -23.58 0.59 -12.22
C THR A 390 -23.45 1.11 -13.64
N ALA A 391 -22.24 1.35 -14.11
CA ALA A 391 -21.96 1.74 -15.49
C ALA A 391 -21.08 0.71 -16.20
N ARG A 392 -21.23 0.52 -17.50
CA ARG A 392 -20.47 -0.48 -18.27
C ARG A 392 -19.25 0.12 -18.96
N LEU A 393 -18.09 -0.51 -18.79
CA LEU A 393 -16.89 -0.13 -19.53
C LEU A 393 -16.98 -0.55 -21.01
N PRO A 394 -16.55 0.29 -21.97
CA PRO A 394 -16.48 -0.09 -23.37
C PRO A 394 -15.38 -1.14 -23.61
N GLY A 395 -15.78 -2.31 -24.13
CA GLY A 395 -14.88 -3.43 -24.43
C GLY A 395 -14.66 -4.40 -23.26
N PHE A 396 -14.21 -5.62 -23.59
CA PHE A 396 -14.00 -6.69 -22.61
C PHE A 396 -12.75 -6.41 -21.74
N ALA A 397 -12.94 -6.25 -20.44
CA ALA A 397 -11.86 -6.33 -19.45
C ALA A 397 -12.27 -7.31 -18.35
N ILE A 398 -11.36 -7.94 -17.62
CA ILE A 398 -11.61 -8.87 -16.49
C ILE A 398 -10.51 -8.61 -15.46
N PHE A 399 -10.83 -8.36 -14.18
CA PHE A 399 -9.85 -8.01 -13.12
C PHE A 399 -10.00 -8.89 -11.87
N LEU A 400 -8.91 -9.53 -11.45
CA LEU A 400 -8.78 -10.18 -10.14
C LEU A 400 -8.33 -9.14 -9.12
N ASP A 401 -9.23 -8.71 -8.26
CA ASP A 401 -8.90 -8.06 -7.00
C ASP A 401 -8.46 -9.13 -5.98
N GLY A 402 -7.20 -9.06 -5.56
CA GLY A 402 -6.64 -9.94 -4.55
C GLY A 402 -7.00 -9.54 -3.13
N PHE A 403 -8.29 -9.42 -2.79
CA PHE A 403 -8.73 -9.25 -1.40
C PHE A 403 -9.81 -10.25 -1.00
N GLY A 404 -9.45 -11.10 -0.04
CA GLY A 404 -10.36 -12.01 0.64
C GLY A 404 -11.35 -11.25 1.53
N SER A 405 -12.60 -11.71 1.49
CA SER A 405 -13.66 -11.48 2.46
C SER A 405 -13.95 -10.02 2.85
N GLY A 406 -14.57 -9.26 1.94
CA GLY A 406 -15.54 -8.24 2.31
C GLY A 406 -16.93 -8.86 2.30
N ASP A 407 -17.66 -8.75 3.41
CA ASP A 407 -19.04 -9.23 3.52
C ASP A 407 -19.96 -8.42 2.58
N LEU A 408 -20.48 -9.08 1.54
CA LEU A 408 -21.43 -8.50 0.58
C LEU A 408 -22.90 -8.62 1.03
N SER A 409 -23.18 -9.11 2.24
CA SER A 409 -24.54 -9.42 2.68
C SER A 409 -25.44 -8.20 2.97
N ALA A 410 -24.89 -6.98 2.95
CA ALA A 410 -25.64 -5.75 3.23
C ALA A 410 -26.12 -4.96 1.99
N TRP A 411 -25.82 -5.40 0.77
CA TRP A 411 -26.07 -4.59 -0.43
C TRP A 411 -27.31 -5.05 -1.21
N SER A 412 -28.32 -4.19 -1.28
CA SER A 412 -29.38 -4.32 -2.29
C SER A 412 -28.95 -3.61 -3.58
N VAL A 413 -28.59 -4.39 -4.60
CA VAL A 413 -28.35 -3.87 -5.95
C VAL A 413 -29.71 -3.60 -6.62
N GLY A 414 -30.03 -2.32 -6.85
CA GLY A 414 -31.07 -1.96 -7.79
C GLY A 414 -30.54 -2.13 -9.20
N VAL A 415 -30.95 -3.19 -9.89
CA VAL A 415 -30.67 -3.36 -11.34
C VAL A 415 -31.79 -2.67 -12.09
N PHE A 416 -31.49 -1.62 -12.86
CA PHE A 416 -32.35 -1.13 -13.93
C PHE A 416 -31.57 -0.93 -15.22
#